data_AF-A0A8A4TK53-F1
#
_entry.id   AF-A0A8A4TK53-F1
#
_cell.length_a   1.000
_cell.length_b   1.000
_cell.length_c   1.000
_cell.angle_alpha   90.00
_cell.angle_beta   90.00
_cell.angle_gamma   90.00
#
_symmetry.space_group_name_H-M   'P 1'
#
loop_
_entity.id
_entity.type
_entity.pdbx_description
1 polymer ?
#
loop_
_entity_poly.entity_id
_entity_poly.type
_entity_poly.pdbx_seq_one_letter_code
_entity_poly.pdbx_strand_id
1 'polypeptide(L)'
;MSDRKKVLLYLIYGEKEDYWREVKFSILSALRFLNEEPDHGIDIVLATDKLDYLTGWPVVSHPFDPDRLAEWAGPDNYLHRSKNRVMAEVMDRFKGTCIFIDTDTYFTQSPSRLFERVGPGHTVMHKPEGLILEAHKGIADYAVGRPLTDPEGGTYTISADSMMFNSGVVGLDYADRALLDRALWLVDELYGPTKVFNVEQYALGEVLRTRTDLQMSGDLLVHYWGSTRAFFHLSMENFFNDHKDLPLADLAGLCGTIRAEVPKNPISQRLWARLQRILGIWSEVYGAAYLAVRASVQQEGHRTGERASAAFRDYALFLLREERDNCARNFADGKIKSHRLENRLSHMLQGREWREVRDPEWLNRFPQEEQDRWDRFWGETKTLLERVREAQGRTT
;
A
#
# COMPACT_ATOMS: atom_id res chain seq x y z
N MET A 1 -16.19 -33.34 13.00
CA MET A 1 -15.46 -32.73 11.87
C MET A 1 -14.23 -32.10 12.46
N SER A 2 -13.02 -32.55 12.09
CA SER A 2 -11.78 -31.89 12.55
C SER A 2 -11.89 -30.40 12.22
N ASP A 3 -11.70 -29.54 13.21
CA ASP A 3 -11.76 -28.09 13.00
C ASP A 3 -10.75 -27.73 11.91
N ARG A 4 -11.24 -27.22 10.77
CA ARG A 4 -10.37 -26.94 9.62
C ARG A 4 -9.47 -25.78 10.01
N LYS A 5 -8.18 -25.89 9.68
CA LYS A 5 -7.20 -24.85 9.99
C LYS A 5 -7.61 -23.51 9.36
N LYS A 6 -7.63 -22.44 10.15
CA LYS A 6 -7.84 -21.07 9.70
C LYS A 6 -6.48 -20.38 9.64
N VAL A 7 -6.13 -19.84 8.48
CA VAL A 7 -4.82 -19.22 8.23
C VAL A 7 -5.01 -17.78 7.78
N LEU A 8 -4.38 -16.85 8.49
CA LEU A 8 -4.24 -15.46 8.07
C LEU A 8 -2.83 -15.28 7.49
N LEU A 9 -2.72 -15.17 6.17
CA LEU A 9 -1.46 -15.20 5.45
C LEU A 9 -0.99 -13.80 5.06
N TYR A 10 0.27 -13.49 5.36
CA TYR A 10 1.00 -12.33 4.86
C TYR A 10 2.19 -12.77 4.00
N LEU A 11 2.45 -12.03 2.91
CA LEU A 11 3.67 -12.16 2.10
C LEU A 11 4.50 -10.88 2.22
N ILE A 12 5.76 -11.01 2.63
CA ILE A 12 6.71 -9.90 2.67
C ILE A 12 8.11 -10.38 2.31
N TYR A 13 8.83 -9.58 1.53
CA TYR A 13 10.20 -9.89 1.14
C TYR A 13 11.08 -8.65 1.03
N GLY A 14 12.40 -8.87 1.09
CA GLY A 14 13.41 -7.82 1.01
C GLY A 14 13.56 -7.03 2.31
N GLU A 15 14.26 -5.90 2.24
CA GLU A 15 14.79 -5.20 3.42
C GLU A 15 14.20 -3.80 3.63
N LYS A 16 13.18 -3.41 2.84
CA LYS A 16 12.59 -2.08 2.97
C LYS A 16 11.81 -1.98 4.29
N GLU A 17 12.36 -1.23 5.24
CA GLU A 17 11.80 -1.12 6.59
C GLU A 17 10.34 -0.66 6.64
N ASP A 18 9.90 0.21 5.74
CA ASP A 18 8.50 0.67 5.67
C ASP A 18 7.53 -0.51 5.51
N TYR A 19 7.86 -1.48 4.66
CA TYR A 19 7.01 -2.65 4.44
C TYR A 19 7.02 -3.58 5.66
N TRP A 20 8.13 -3.63 6.37
CA TRP A 20 8.21 -4.34 7.65
C TRP A 20 7.40 -3.67 8.75
N ARG A 21 7.36 -2.34 8.80
CA ARG A 21 6.47 -1.59 9.70
C ARG A 21 5.00 -1.84 9.35
N GLU A 22 4.66 -1.87 8.06
CA GLU A 22 3.31 -2.20 7.59
C GLU A 22 2.84 -3.58 8.06
N VAL A 23 3.60 -4.65 7.77
CA VAL A 23 3.19 -6.01 8.17
C VAL A 23 3.08 -6.14 9.69
N LYS A 24 4.01 -5.53 10.44
CA LYS A 24 3.97 -5.49 11.92
C LYS A 24 2.71 -4.80 12.40
N PHE A 25 2.36 -3.65 11.83
CA PHE A 25 1.17 -2.90 12.20
C PHE A 25 -0.12 -3.65 11.84
N SER A 26 -0.18 -4.26 10.65
CA SER A 26 -1.32 -5.09 10.25
C SER A 26 -1.53 -6.26 11.23
N ILE A 27 -0.45 -6.99 11.56
CA ILE A 27 -0.50 -8.07 12.55
C ILE A 27 -0.92 -7.56 13.94
N LEU A 28 -0.38 -6.43 14.41
CA LEU A 28 -0.80 -5.83 15.69
C LEU A 28 -2.30 -5.52 15.70
N SER A 29 -2.82 -4.96 14.60
CA SER A 29 -4.24 -4.64 14.48
C SER A 29 -5.14 -5.88 14.49
N ALA A 30 -4.65 -7.01 13.96
CA ALA A 30 -5.33 -8.30 14.07
C ALA A 30 -5.28 -8.84 15.51
N LEU A 31 -4.08 -8.88 16.11
CA LEU A 31 -3.84 -9.36 17.48
C LEU A 31 -4.64 -8.59 18.51
N ARG A 32 -4.89 -7.29 18.28
CA ARG A 32 -5.73 -6.47 19.15
C ARG A 32 -7.08 -7.14 19.44
N PHE A 33 -7.67 -7.78 18.44
CA PHE A 33 -8.95 -8.47 18.59
C PHE A 33 -8.75 -9.94 18.97
N LEU A 34 -7.79 -10.64 18.37
CA LEU A 34 -7.57 -12.06 18.62
C LEU A 34 -7.14 -12.35 20.07
N ASN A 35 -6.43 -11.42 20.72
CA ASN A 35 -6.07 -11.54 22.14
C ASN A 35 -7.29 -11.54 23.07
N GLU A 36 -8.44 -11.03 22.61
CA GLU A 36 -9.72 -11.06 23.35
C GLU A 36 -10.54 -12.33 23.03
N GLU A 37 -10.07 -13.20 22.12
CA GLU A 37 -10.77 -14.37 21.60
C GLU A 37 -9.96 -15.68 21.79
N PRO A 38 -9.81 -16.21 23.02
CA PRO A 38 -8.85 -17.26 23.34
C PRO A 38 -8.97 -18.58 22.54
N ASP A 39 -10.10 -18.83 21.86
CA ASP A 39 -10.35 -20.01 21.04
C ASP A 39 -10.55 -19.68 19.53
N HIS A 40 -9.99 -18.56 19.05
CA HIS A 40 -10.16 -18.11 17.66
C HIS A 40 -9.68 -19.14 16.62
N GLY A 41 -8.66 -19.95 16.94
CA GLY A 41 -8.16 -21.03 16.08
C GLY A 41 -7.50 -20.57 14.78
N ILE A 42 -7.06 -19.31 14.72
CA ILE A 42 -6.46 -18.66 13.54
C ILE A 42 -4.94 -18.65 13.70
N ASP A 43 -4.24 -19.32 12.80
CA ASP A 43 -2.79 -19.26 12.68
C ASP A 43 -2.41 -18.05 11.79
N ILE A 44 -1.68 -17.08 12.33
CA ILE A 44 -1.09 -16.00 11.52
C ILE A 44 0.18 -16.55 10.88
N VAL A 45 0.18 -16.69 9.55
CA VAL A 45 1.30 -17.23 8.79
C VAL A 45 2.03 -16.10 8.05
N LEU A 46 3.34 -16.05 8.20
CA LEU A 46 4.20 -15.10 7.51
C LEU A 46 5.08 -15.82 6.50
N ALA A 47 4.85 -15.57 5.21
CA ALA A 47 5.76 -15.97 4.16
C ALA A 47 6.83 -14.90 3.92
N THR A 48 8.11 -15.26 4.10
CA THR A 48 9.21 -14.30 3.94
C THR A 48 10.59 -14.92 3.66
N ASP A 49 11.48 -14.15 3.04
CA ASP A 49 12.92 -14.43 2.89
C ASP A 49 13.75 -13.90 4.07
N LYS A 50 13.15 -13.18 5.03
CA LYS A 50 13.83 -12.60 6.21
C LYS A 50 13.16 -13.00 7.52
N LEU A 51 13.47 -14.19 8.03
CA LEU A 51 12.87 -14.71 9.27
C LEU A 51 13.17 -13.84 10.51
N ASP A 52 14.35 -13.23 10.57
CA ASP A 52 14.82 -12.53 11.78
C ASP A 52 13.98 -11.30 12.13
N TYR A 53 13.31 -10.68 11.15
CA TYR A 53 12.58 -9.42 11.30
C TYR A 53 11.33 -9.51 12.20
N LEU A 54 10.82 -10.72 12.42
CA LEU A 54 9.65 -11.02 13.26
C LEU A 54 9.98 -12.02 14.38
N THR A 55 11.25 -12.12 14.79
CA THR A 55 11.65 -12.88 15.97
C THR A 55 10.83 -12.43 17.19
N GLY A 56 10.18 -13.38 17.87
CA GLY A 56 9.36 -13.11 19.05
C GLY A 56 7.90 -12.71 18.77
N TRP A 57 7.49 -12.61 17.50
CA TRP A 57 6.09 -12.38 17.13
C TRP A 57 5.31 -13.71 17.09
N PRO A 58 4.01 -13.72 17.43
CA PRO A 58 3.16 -14.91 17.45
C PRO A 58 2.72 -15.29 16.03
N VAL A 59 3.69 -15.59 15.16
CA VAL A 59 3.48 -15.95 13.76
C VAL A 59 4.09 -17.31 13.46
N VAL A 60 3.43 -18.07 12.59
CA VAL A 60 3.95 -19.30 12.02
C VAL A 60 4.75 -18.96 10.77
N SER A 61 6.04 -19.28 10.76
CA SER A 61 6.91 -18.98 9.62
C SER A 61 6.62 -19.89 8.41
N HIS A 62 6.69 -19.29 7.22
CA HIS A 62 6.72 -19.97 5.93
C HIS A 62 7.89 -19.42 5.10
N PRO A 63 9.14 -19.80 5.42
CA PRO A 63 10.30 -19.24 4.75
C PRO A 63 10.37 -19.64 3.28
N PHE A 64 10.92 -18.75 2.46
CA PHE A 64 11.33 -19.05 1.09
C PHE A 64 12.67 -18.39 0.78
N ASP A 65 13.35 -18.87 -0.25
CA ASP A 65 14.58 -18.27 -0.75
C ASP A 65 14.30 -17.37 -1.99
N PRO A 66 15.28 -16.56 -2.43
CA PRO A 66 15.11 -15.70 -3.60
C PRO A 66 14.76 -16.47 -4.89
N ASP A 67 15.24 -17.71 -5.04
CA ASP A 67 14.97 -18.53 -6.22
C ASP A 67 13.50 -18.94 -6.28
N ARG A 68 12.91 -19.26 -5.12
CA ARG A 68 11.48 -19.55 -4.98
C ARG A 68 10.62 -18.32 -5.28
N LEU A 69 11.02 -17.13 -4.83
CA LEU A 69 10.33 -15.89 -5.18
C LEU A 69 10.38 -15.62 -6.69
N ALA A 70 11.53 -15.86 -7.33
CA ALA A 70 11.68 -15.73 -8.78
C ALA A 70 10.80 -16.74 -9.54
N GLU A 71 10.73 -18.00 -9.07
CA GLU A 71 9.81 -19.02 -9.61
C GLU A 71 8.35 -18.55 -9.52
N TRP A 72 7.95 -18.00 -8.37
CA TRP A 72 6.61 -17.49 -8.15
C TRP A 72 6.26 -16.31 -9.05
N ALA A 73 7.20 -15.37 -9.25
CA ALA A 73 7.06 -14.23 -10.14
C ALA A 73 6.93 -14.64 -11.62
N GLY A 74 7.35 -15.87 -11.96
CA GLY A 74 7.22 -16.43 -13.30
C GLY A 74 8.16 -15.78 -14.33
N PRO A 75 8.07 -16.20 -15.61
CA PRO A 75 9.01 -15.80 -16.65
C PRO A 75 9.01 -14.30 -16.96
N ASP A 76 7.88 -13.63 -16.70
CA ASP A 76 7.73 -12.19 -16.89
C ASP A 76 8.16 -11.36 -15.66
N ASN A 77 8.69 -12.02 -14.61
CA ASN A 77 9.08 -11.39 -13.34
C ASN A 77 7.96 -10.53 -12.72
N TYR A 78 6.74 -11.05 -12.74
CA TYR A 78 5.56 -10.36 -12.25
C TYR A 78 5.32 -10.66 -10.77
N LEU A 79 5.83 -9.80 -9.89
CA LEU A 79 5.82 -10.07 -8.44
C LEU A 79 4.43 -10.30 -7.83
N HIS A 80 3.37 -9.65 -8.33
CA HIS A 80 2.00 -9.88 -7.83
C HIS A 80 1.51 -11.31 -8.08
N ARG A 81 2.02 -11.99 -9.12
CA ARG A 81 1.78 -13.42 -9.35
C ARG A 81 2.12 -14.27 -8.13
N SER A 82 3.10 -13.84 -7.34
CA SER A 82 3.56 -14.55 -6.15
C SER A 82 2.50 -14.67 -5.06
N LYS A 83 1.53 -13.74 -4.99
CA LYS A 83 0.42 -13.80 -4.02
C LYS A 83 -0.40 -15.09 -4.21
N ASN A 84 -0.78 -15.38 -5.45
CA ASN A 84 -1.51 -16.61 -5.79
C ASN A 84 -0.71 -17.87 -5.48
N ARG A 85 0.59 -17.86 -5.81
CA ARG A 85 1.47 -19.02 -5.60
C ARG A 85 1.67 -19.33 -4.13
N VAL A 86 1.99 -18.33 -3.31
CA VAL A 86 2.20 -18.55 -1.88
C VAL A 86 0.91 -18.93 -1.16
N MET A 87 -0.23 -18.33 -1.54
CA MET A 87 -1.53 -18.69 -0.98
C MET A 87 -1.88 -20.15 -1.30
N ALA A 88 -1.65 -20.57 -2.55
CA ALA A 88 -1.84 -21.94 -2.99
C ALA A 88 -0.99 -22.94 -2.19
N GLU A 89 0.30 -22.65 -1.99
CA GLU A 89 1.22 -23.50 -1.22
C GLU A 89 0.87 -23.57 0.27
N VAL A 90 0.48 -22.45 0.87
CA VAL A 90 0.03 -22.39 2.27
C VAL A 90 -1.27 -23.17 2.45
N MET A 91 -2.24 -23.03 1.54
CA MET A 91 -3.46 -23.84 1.54
C MET A 91 -3.14 -25.33 1.42
N ASP A 92 -2.16 -25.70 0.59
CA ASP A 92 -1.73 -27.10 0.47
C ASP A 92 -0.99 -27.62 1.71
N ARG A 93 -0.29 -26.77 2.45
CA ARG A 93 0.35 -27.12 3.72
C ARG A 93 -0.66 -27.33 4.84
N PHE A 94 -1.63 -26.43 5.00
CA PHE A 94 -2.55 -26.42 6.15
C PHE A 94 -3.88 -27.14 5.87
N LYS A 95 -4.22 -27.41 4.61
CA LYS A 95 -5.46 -28.08 4.18
C LYS A 95 -6.72 -27.46 4.78
N GLY A 96 -6.74 -26.12 4.85
CA GLY A 96 -7.80 -25.35 5.50
C GLY A 96 -8.10 -24.02 4.81
N THR A 97 -8.90 -23.19 5.48
CA THR A 97 -9.28 -21.86 5.01
C THR A 97 -8.10 -20.91 5.12
N CYS A 98 -7.74 -20.24 4.04
CA CYS A 98 -6.66 -19.27 4.00
C CYS A 98 -7.20 -17.91 3.56
N ILE A 99 -6.80 -16.86 4.28
CA ILE A 99 -7.11 -15.48 3.93
C ILE A 99 -5.79 -14.73 3.82
N PHE A 100 -5.44 -14.36 2.59
CA PHE A 100 -4.31 -13.51 2.29
C PHE A 100 -4.65 -12.05 2.62
N ILE A 101 -3.70 -11.34 3.24
CA ILE A 101 -3.80 -9.94 3.64
C ILE A 101 -2.56 -9.19 3.15
N ASP A 102 -2.77 -8.08 2.44
CA ASP A 102 -1.68 -7.17 2.05
C ASP A 102 -1.07 -6.47 3.28
N THR A 103 0.21 -6.13 3.20
CA THR A 103 0.94 -5.52 4.33
C THR A 103 0.39 -4.14 4.68
N ASP A 104 -0.04 -3.37 3.68
CA ASP A 104 -0.62 -2.02 3.82
C ASP A 104 -2.11 -2.04 4.21
N THR A 105 -2.44 -2.86 5.21
CA THR A 105 -3.79 -3.01 5.77
C THR A 105 -3.79 -2.90 7.29
N TYR A 106 -4.94 -2.58 7.87
CA TYR A 106 -5.18 -2.78 9.30
C TYR A 106 -6.64 -3.14 9.58
N PHE A 107 -6.84 -3.97 10.60
CA PHE A 107 -8.15 -4.44 11.04
C PHE A 107 -8.88 -3.38 11.86
N THR A 108 -10.16 -3.17 11.53
CA THR A 108 -11.09 -2.35 12.31
C THR A 108 -12.06 -3.21 13.11
N GLN A 109 -12.14 -4.50 12.81
CA GLN A 109 -12.91 -5.52 13.51
C GLN A 109 -12.11 -6.83 13.62
N SER A 110 -12.59 -7.79 14.41
CA SER A 110 -11.93 -9.08 14.57
C SER A 110 -11.72 -9.83 13.24
N PRO A 111 -10.51 -10.36 12.97
CA PRO A 111 -10.25 -11.23 11.82
C PRO A 111 -11.16 -12.45 11.75
N SER A 112 -11.70 -12.94 12.89
CA SER A 112 -12.64 -14.06 12.93
C SER A 112 -13.85 -13.84 12.03
N ARG A 113 -14.31 -12.59 11.87
CA ARG A 113 -15.41 -12.22 10.97
C ARG A 113 -15.11 -12.44 9.49
N LEU A 114 -13.83 -12.43 9.09
CA LEU A 114 -13.46 -12.81 7.71
C LEU A 114 -13.65 -14.31 7.50
N PHE A 115 -13.24 -15.13 8.47
CA PHE A 115 -13.36 -16.58 8.39
C PHE A 115 -14.82 -17.05 8.43
N GLU A 116 -15.72 -16.28 9.04
CA GLU A 116 -17.18 -16.52 8.95
C GLU A 116 -17.75 -16.35 7.54
N ARG A 117 -17.07 -15.58 6.67
CA ARG A 117 -17.49 -15.33 5.28
C ARG A 117 -16.90 -16.30 4.26
N VAL A 118 -15.94 -17.12 4.67
CA VAL A 118 -15.22 -18.03 3.78
C VAL A 118 -15.59 -19.48 4.09
N GLY A 119 -15.96 -20.21 3.05
CA GLY A 119 -16.29 -21.62 3.10
C GLY A 119 -16.33 -22.19 1.69
N PRO A 120 -16.61 -23.50 1.51
CA PRO A 120 -16.75 -24.06 0.17
C PRO A 120 -17.76 -23.28 -0.69
N GLY A 121 -17.31 -22.77 -1.84
CA GLY A 121 -18.10 -21.94 -2.75
C GLY A 121 -18.40 -20.52 -2.27
N HIS A 122 -17.84 -20.08 -1.13
CA HIS A 122 -18.00 -18.74 -0.56
C HIS A 122 -16.61 -18.13 -0.34
N THR A 123 -16.32 -17.06 -1.07
CA THR A 123 -14.98 -16.45 -1.09
C THR A 123 -15.05 -14.98 -0.71
N VAL A 124 -13.91 -14.41 -0.36
CA VAL A 124 -13.84 -13.00 0.04
C VAL A 124 -12.78 -12.27 -0.78
N MET A 125 -13.10 -11.06 -1.22
CA MET A 125 -12.12 -10.05 -1.64
C MET A 125 -12.36 -8.73 -0.90
N HIS A 126 -11.50 -7.73 -1.08
CA HIS A 126 -11.62 -6.50 -0.28
C HIS A 126 -12.85 -5.65 -0.65
N LYS A 127 -12.90 -5.10 -1.86
CA LYS A 127 -14.01 -4.28 -2.34
C LYS A 127 -14.01 -4.19 -3.88
N PRO A 128 -15.15 -3.90 -4.52
CA PRO A 128 -15.16 -3.57 -5.94
C PRO A 128 -14.45 -2.23 -6.20
N GLU A 129 -13.69 -2.15 -7.28
CA GLU A 129 -12.99 -0.94 -7.75
C GLU A 129 -13.57 -0.39 -9.07
N GLY A 130 -14.69 -0.96 -9.53
CA GLY A 130 -15.42 -0.50 -10.72
C GLY A 130 -15.31 -1.45 -11.91
N LEU A 131 -16.03 -1.14 -12.99
CA LEU A 131 -16.02 -1.92 -14.22
C LEU A 131 -14.66 -1.83 -14.90
N ILE A 132 -14.19 -2.92 -15.51
CA ILE A 132 -12.88 -2.93 -16.18
C ILE A 132 -12.79 -1.94 -17.34
N LEU A 133 -13.91 -1.66 -18.02
CA LEU A 133 -13.98 -0.67 -19.10
C LEU A 133 -13.65 0.75 -18.64
N GLU A 134 -13.95 1.05 -17.37
CA GLU A 134 -13.73 2.37 -16.78
C GLU A 134 -12.40 2.42 -16.04
N ALA A 135 -12.10 1.38 -15.27
CA ALA A 135 -10.95 1.33 -14.37
C ALA A 135 -9.64 0.93 -15.06
N HIS A 136 -9.69 0.04 -16.07
CA HIS A 136 -8.49 -0.62 -16.63
C HIS A 136 -8.58 -0.88 -18.13
N LYS A 137 -8.48 0.19 -18.92
CA LYS A 137 -8.53 0.13 -20.40
C LYS A 137 -7.56 -0.89 -21.00
N GLY A 138 -6.35 -1.05 -20.47
CA GLY A 138 -5.37 -2.01 -21.02
C GLY A 138 -5.84 -3.47 -21.00
N ILE A 139 -6.56 -3.89 -19.95
CA ILE A 139 -7.16 -5.24 -19.89
C ILE A 139 -8.38 -5.29 -20.81
N ALA A 140 -9.24 -4.27 -20.72
CA ALA A 140 -10.48 -4.22 -21.47
C ALA A 140 -10.25 -4.25 -22.98
N ASP A 141 -9.34 -3.42 -23.48
CA ASP A 141 -8.98 -3.29 -24.90
C ASP A 141 -8.40 -4.60 -25.47
N TYR A 142 -7.71 -5.39 -24.64
CA TYR A 142 -7.11 -6.65 -25.06
C TYR A 142 -8.08 -7.84 -24.99
N ALA A 143 -8.87 -7.92 -23.92
CA ALA A 143 -9.50 -9.17 -23.49
C ALA A 143 -11.03 -9.20 -23.60
N VAL A 144 -11.72 -8.06 -23.50
CA VAL A 144 -13.19 -8.02 -23.52
C VAL A 144 -13.71 -8.48 -24.89
N GLY A 145 -14.58 -9.49 -24.88
CA GLY A 145 -15.14 -10.07 -26.10
C GLY A 145 -14.15 -10.89 -26.94
N ARG A 146 -12.88 -10.98 -26.53
CA ARG A 146 -11.88 -11.83 -27.19
C ARG A 146 -11.98 -13.26 -26.66
N PRO A 147 -12.07 -14.27 -27.54
CA PRO A 147 -12.01 -15.66 -27.11
C PRO A 147 -10.59 -16.02 -26.64
N LEU A 148 -10.47 -16.53 -25.43
CA LEU A 148 -9.25 -17.14 -24.88
C LEU A 148 -9.40 -18.66 -24.88
N THR A 149 -8.30 -19.39 -25.07
CA THR A 149 -8.30 -20.85 -25.02
C THR A 149 -8.35 -21.32 -23.58
N ASP A 150 -9.44 -21.96 -23.20
CA ASP A 150 -9.64 -22.43 -21.83
C ASP A 150 -8.79 -23.69 -21.54
N PRO A 151 -8.00 -23.74 -20.43
CA PRO A 151 -7.21 -24.92 -20.07
C PRO A 151 -8.06 -26.15 -19.69
N GLU A 152 -9.32 -25.95 -19.32
CA GLU A 152 -10.32 -27.01 -19.09
C GLU A 152 -11.04 -27.42 -20.39
N GLY A 153 -10.72 -26.76 -21.51
CA GLY A 153 -11.30 -26.98 -22.83
C GLY A 153 -12.40 -25.97 -23.18
N GLY A 154 -12.47 -25.61 -24.46
CA GLY A 154 -13.42 -24.63 -24.97
C GLY A 154 -12.87 -23.19 -24.98
N THR A 155 -13.79 -22.24 -24.92
CA THR A 155 -13.49 -20.81 -25.05
C THR A 155 -13.88 -20.07 -23.78
N TYR A 156 -12.94 -19.32 -23.22
CA TYR A 156 -13.17 -18.38 -22.13
C TYR A 156 -13.32 -16.97 -22.70
N THR A 157 -14.41 -16.28 -22.37
CA THR A 157 -14.66 -14.92 -22.85
C THR A 157 -14.89 -14.00 -21.67
N ILE A 158 -14.11 -12.92 -21.61
CA ILE A 158 -14.29 -11.86 -20.63
C ILE A 158 -15.44 -10.96 -21.06
N SER A 159 -16.39 -10.75 -20.16
CA SER A 159 -17.56 -9.92 -20.41
C SER A 159 -17.28 -8.43 -20.19
N ALA A 160 -18.05 -7.59 -20.86
CA ALA A 160 -17.99 -6.13 -20.73
C ALA A 160 -18.43 -5.63 -19.34
N ASP A 161 -19.22 -6.43 -18.62
CA ASP A 161 -19.67 -6.15 -17.24
C ASP A 161 -18.69 -6.65 -16.18
N SER A 162 -17.52 -7.16 -16.58
CA SER A 162 -16.50 -7.64 -15.63
C SER A 162 -16.04 -6.51 -14.72
N MET A 163 -15.77 -6.85 -13.47
CA MET A 163 -15.51 -5.91 -12.40
C MET A 163 -14.11 -6.16 -11.82
N MET A 164 -13.40 -5.07 -11.53
CA MET A 164 -12.16 -5.12 -10.78
C MET A 164 -12.49 -5.20 -9.29
N PHE A 165 -11.81 -6.07 -8.55
CA PHE A 165 -11.97 -6.22 -7.10
C PHE A 165 -10.61 -6.09 -6.43
N ASN A 166 -10.48 -5.30 -5.37
CA ASN A 166 -9.21 -5.12 -4.68
C ASN A 166 -8.67 -6.44 -4.06
N SER A 167 -7.43 -6.84 -4.40
CA SER A 167 -6.79 -8.08 -3.92
C SER A 167 -5.98 -7.91 -2.63
N GLY A 168 -6.15 -6.78 -1.92
CA GLY A 168 -5.54 -6.59 -0.60
C GLY A 168 -6.08 -7.53 0.46
N VAL A 169 -7.20 -8.20 0.18
CA VAL A 169 -7.73 -9.31 0.95
C VAL A 169 -8.24 -10.35 -0.04
N VAL A 170 -7.85 -11.61 0.12
CA VAL A 170 -8.34 -12.73 -0.69
C VAL A 170 -8.54 -13.94 0.22
N GLY A 171 -9.76 -14.45 0.33
CA GLY A 171 -10.12 -15.54 1.24
C GLY A 171 -10.78 -16.73 0.53
N LEU A 172 -10.21 -17.92 0.68
CA LEU A 172 -10.70 -19.16 0.08
C LEU A 172 -10.65 -20.33 1.08
N ASP A 173 -11.63 -21.23 1.00
CA ASP A 173 -11.57 -22.55 1.63
C ASP A 173 -10.73 -23.52 0.79
N TYR A 174 -10.14 -24.54 1.44
CA TYR A 174 -9.36 -25.55 0.73
C TYR A 174 -10.13 -26.26 -0.40
N ALA A 175 -11.45 -26.40 -0.29
CA ALA A 175 -12.29 -26.95 -1.34
C ALA A 175 -12.21 -26.14 -2.65
N ASP A 176 -11.94 -24.84 -2.57
CA ASP A 176 -11.87 -23.93 -3.70
C ASP A 176 -10.42 -23.64 -4.15
N ARG A 177 -9.44 -24.36 -3.60
CA ARG A 177 -8.01 -24.20 -3.89
C ARG A 177 -7.66 -24.21 -5.39
N ALA A 178 -8.37 -24.99 -6.20
CA ALA A 178 -8.15 -25.06 -7.64
C ALA A 178 -8.47 -23.73 -8.36
N LEU A 179 -9.29 -22.85 -7.75
CA LEU A 179 -9.57 -21.53 -8.31
C LEU A 179 -8.34 -20.62 -8.34
N LEU A 180 -7.35 -20.84 -7.47
CA LEU A 180 -6.08 -20.12 -7.54
C LEU A 180 -5.26 -20.50 -8.78
N ASP A 181 -5.25 -21.78 -9.16
CA ASP A 181 -4.59 -22.23 -10.39
C ASP A 181 -5.28 -21.66 -11.63
N ARG A 182 -6.62 -21.58 -11.57
CA ARG A 182 -7.43 -20.97 -12.61
C ARG A 182 -7.15 -19.48 -12.75
N ALA A 183 -7.11 -18.75 -11.63
CA ALA A 183 -6.76 -17.34 -11.63
C ALA A 183 -5.34 -17.12 -12.13
N LEU A 184 -4.39 -17.98 -11.74
CA LEU A 184 -3.01 -17.91 -12.20
C LEU A 184 -2.87 -18.09 -13.71
N TRP A 185 -3.61 -19.03 -14.31
CA TRP A 185 -3.68 -19.14 -15.77
C TRP A 185 -4.16 -17.83 -16.41
N LEU A 186 -5.24 -17.24 -15.88
CA LEU A 186 -5.77 -16.00 -16.41
C LEU A 186 -4.81 -14.81 -16.21
N VAL A 187 -4.03 -14.80 -15.12
CA VAL A 187 -2.93 -13.86 -14.92
C VAL A 187 -1.91 -13.99 -16.03
N ASP A 188 -1.45 -15.21 -16.32
CA ASP A 188 -0.40 -15.46 -17.31
C ASP A 188 -0.87 -15.11 -18.73
N GLU A 189 -2.13 -15.41 -19.08
CA GLU A 189 -2.75 -15.03 -20.38
C GLU A 189 -2.87 -13.51 -20.56
N LEU A 190 -3.16 -12.76 -19.49
CA LEU A 190 -3.42 -11.33 -19.58
C LEU A 190 -2.15 -10.48 -19.35
N TYR A 191 -1.23 -10.92 -18.49
CA TYR A 191 -0.05 -10.12 -18.14
C TYR A 191 0.91 -9.97 -19.31
N GLY A 192 1.25 -11.08 -19.97
CA GLY A 192 2.16 -11.11 -21.13
C GLY A 192 1.88 -10.00 -22.16
N PRO A 193 0.64 -9.89 -22.67
CA PRO A 193 0.28 -8.89 -23.67
C PRO A 193 -0.04 -7.49 -23.12
N THR A 194 -0.61 -7.38 -21.92
CA THR A 194 -1.10 -6.07 -21.42
C THR A 194 -0.08 -5.34 -20.57
N LYS A 195 0.79 -6.08 -19.86
CA LYS A 195 1.69 -5.58 -18.81
C LYS A 195 0.99 -4.68 -17.78
N VAL A 196 -0.31 -4.88 -17.57
CA VAL A 196 -1.09 -4.14 -16.59
C VAL A 196 -0.68 -4.59 -15.19
N PHE A 197 -0.28 -3.63 -14.37
CA PHE A 197 0.32 -3.86 -13.06
C PHE A 197 -0.56 -4.68 -12.09
N ASN A 198 -1.88 -4.49 -12.12
CA ASN A 198 -2.84 -5.17 -11.25
C ASN A 198 -3.69 -6.21 -12.00
N VAL A 199 -3.11 -6.89 -13.01
CA VAL A 199 -3.82 -7.97 -13.71
C VAL A 199 -4.13 -9.16 -12.79
N GLU A 200 -3.28 -9.42 -11.79
CA GLU A 200 -3.52 -10.44 -10.75
C GLU A 200 -4.85 -10.24 -10.04
N GLN A 201 -5.06 -9.01 -9.62
CA GLN A 201 -6.25 -8.60 -8.92
C GLN A 201 -7.52 -8.84 -9.75
N TYR A 202 -7.46 -8.47 -11.03
CA TYR A 202 -8.54 -8.70 -11.97
C TYR A 202 -8.82 -10.20 -12.17
N ALA A 203 -7.76 -10.98 -12.45
CA ALA A 203 -7.90 -12.40 -12.75
C ALA A 203 -8.51 -13.18 -11.58
N LEU A 204 -8.10 -12.87 -10.35
CA LEU A 204 -8.72 -13.42 -9.15
C LEU A 204 -10.19 -13.02 -9.05
N GLY A 205 -10.48 -11.71 -9.10
CA GLY A 205 -11.84 -11.21 -8.97
C GLY A 205 -12.80 -11.83 -9.98
N GLU A 206 -12.38 -11.96 -11.23
CA GLU A 206 -13.20 -12.54 -12.29
C GLU A 206 -13.43 -14.04 -12.09
N VAL A 207 -12.40 -14.82 -11.74
CA VAL A 207 -12.55 -16.25 -11.45
C VAL A 207 -13.44 -16.49 -10.23
N LEU A 208 -13.22 -15.74 -9.14
CA LEU A 208 -13.98 -15.93 -7.90
C LEU A 208 -15.44 -15.52 -8.07
N ARG A 209 -15.71 -14.36 -8.68
CA ARG A 209 -17.08 -13.87 -8.90
C ARG A 209 -17.90 -14.79 -9.81
N THR A 210 -17.28 -15.43 -10.79
CA THR A 210 -17.99 -16.29 -11.75
C THR A 210 -18.20 -17.72 -11.24
N ARG A 211 -17.48 -18.14 -10.19
CA ARG A 211 -17.49 -19.53 -9.69
C ARG A 211 -17.98 -19.68 -8.26
N THR A 212 -18.07 -18.59 -7.49
CA THR A 212 -18.38 -18.61 -6.06
C THR A 212 -19.32 -17.46 -5.67
N ASP A 213 -19.89 -17.53 -4.47
CA ASP A 213 -20.50 -16.36 -3.83
C ASP A 213 -19.39 -15.47 -3.26
N LEU A 214 -19.02 -14.44 -4.02
CA LEU A 214 -17.93 -13.52 -3.68
C LEU A 214 -18.42 -12.40 -2.75
N GLN A 215 -17.95 -12.43 -1.50
CA GLN A 215 -18.24 -11.47 -0.44
C GLN A 215 -17.13 -10.41 -0.31
N MET A 216 -17.45 -9.24 0.26
CA MET A 216 -16.50 -8.13 0.43
C MET A 216 -15.94 -8.08 1.86
N SER A 217 -14.78 -7.46 2.09
CA SER A 217 -14.20 -7.25 3.43
C SER A 217 -14.03 -5.78 3.84
N GLY A 218 -14.47 -4.84 3.01
CA GLY A 218 -14.26 -3.39 3.23
C GLY A 218 -14.81 -2.81 4.53
N ASP A 219 -15.67 -3.53 5.25
CA ASP A 219 -16.19 -3.17 6.56
C ASP A 219 -15.33 -3.69 7.74
N LEU A 220 -14.44 -4.65 7.50
CA LEU A 220 -13.63 -5.32 8.54
C LEU A 220 -12.20 -4.80 8.64
N LEU A 221 -11.70 -4.17 7.58
CA LEU A 221 -10.35 -3.63 7.52
C LEU A 221 -10.24 -2.47 6.55
N VAL A 222 -9.17 -1.69 6.73
CA VAL A 222 -8.80 -0.60 5.85
C VAL A 222 -7.52 -0.99 5.11
N HIS A 223 -7.58 -0.97 3.78
CA HIS A 223 -6.42 -0.98 2.90
C HIS A 223 -6.05 0.48 2.60
N TYR A 224 -4.80 0.89 2.79
CA TYR A 224 -4.34 2.26 2.57
C TYR A 224 -3.26 2.34 1.49
N TRP A 225 -3.35 3.33 0.60
CA TRP A 225 -2.42 3.50 -0.53
C TRP A 225 -2.14 4.98 -0.81
N GLY A 226 -1.24 5.24 -1.76
CA GLY A 226 -0.91 6.58 -2.24
C GLY A 226 -0.41 7.49 -1.12
N SER A 227 -0.85 8.75 -1.12
CA SER A 227 -0.46 9.70 -0.06
C SER A 227 -0.84 9.23 1.35
N THR A 228 -1.98 8.56 1.53
CA THR A 228 -2.40 8.06 2.86
C THR A 228 -1.43 7.01 3.40
N ARG A 229 -0.80 6.21 2.52
CA ARG A 229 0.22 5.23 2.91
C ARG A 229 1.48 5.88 3.49
N ALA A 230 1.93 6.98 2.89
CA ALA A 230 3.03 7.78 3.43
C ALA A 230 2.73 8.33 4.84
N PHE A 231 1.48 8.73 5.10
CA PHE A 231 1.07 9.15 6.45
C PHE A 231 1.18 8.01 7.46
N PHE A 232 0.72 6.82 7.06
CA PHE A 232 0.81 5.64 7.89
C PHE A 232 2.26 5.23 8.17
N HIS A 233 3.17 5.33 7.20
CA HIS A 233 4.61 5.05 7.43
C HIS A 233 5.18 5.93 8.54
N LEU A 234 4.98 7.24 8.45
CA LEU A 234 5.42 8.17 9.49
C LEU A 234 4.76 7.88 10.85
N SER A 235 3.45 7.61 10.84
CA SER A 235 2.70 7.32 12.07
C SER A 235 3.18 6.02 12.73
N MET A 236 3.46 4.99 11.94
CA MET A 236 4.00 3.71 12.41
C MET A 236 5.43 3.88 12.92
N GLU A 237 6.27 4.63 12.22
CA GLU A 237 7.64 4.92 12.67
C GLU A 237 7.63 5.56 14.05
N ASN A 238 6.86 6.65 14.23
CA ASN A 238 6.72 7.32 15.52
C ASN A 238 6.14 6.37 16.57
N PHE A 239 5.08 5.62 16.23
CA PHE A 239 4.46 4.67 17.15
C PHE A 239 5.45 3.61 17.65
N PHE A 240 6.20 2.97 16.75
CA PHE A 240 7.17 1.94 17.14
C PHE A 240 8.34 2.53 17.92
N ASN A 241 8.78 3.75 17.60
CA ASN A 241 9.85 4.42 18.35
C ASN A 241 9.41 4.81 19.77
N ASP A 242 8.21 5.36 19.92
CA ASP A 242 7.65 5.80 21.21
C ASP A 242 7.35 4.64 22.16
N HIS A 243 7.12 3.44 21.61
CA HIS A 243 6.66 2.26 22.37
C HIS A 243 7.59 1.04 22.25
N LYS A 244 8.85 1.23 21.82
CA LYS A 244 9.81 0.15 21.55
C LYS A 244 10.05 -0.83 22.70
N ASP A 245 9.84 -0.38 23.93
CA ASP A 245 10.10 -1.16 25.16
C ASP A 245 8.82 -1.85 25.69
N LEU A 246 7.67 -1.68 25.03
CA LEU A 246 6.42 -2.30 25.46
C LEU A 246 6.29 -3.74 24.97
N PRO A 247 5.67 -4.62 25.78
CA PRO A 247 5.25 -5.95 25.33
C PRO A 247 4.29 -5.90 24.14
N LEU A 248 4.31 -6.94 23.31
CA LEU A 248 3.49 -7.02 22.09
C LEU A 248 1.98 -6.91 22.37
N ALA A 249 1.50 -7.47 23.49
CA ALA A 249 0.09 -7.38 23.88
C ALA A 249 -0.34 -5.92 24.12
N ASP A 250 0.51 -5.12 24.76
CA ASP A 250 0.26 -3.70 25.02
C ASP A 250 0.31 -2.89 23.72
N LEU A 251 1.27 -3.19 22.84
CA LEU A 251 1.35 -2.60 21.50
C LEU A 251 0.07 -2.87 20.69
N ALA A 252 -0.47 -4.10 20.75
CA ALA A 252 -1.70 -4.46 20.05
C ALA A 252 -2.90 -3.66 20.58
N GLY A 253 -3.00 -3.45 21.90
CA GLY A 253 -4.00 -2.56 22.48
C GLY A 253 -3.87 -1.11 22.01
N LEU A 254 -2.64 -0.59 21.95
CA LEU A 254 -2.36 0.80 21.60
C LEU A 254 -2.44 1.10 20.09
N CYS A 255 -2.24 0.12 19.21
CA CYS A 255 -2.21 0.34 17.76
C CYS A 255 -3.53 0.93 17.24
N GLY A 256 -4.65 0.66 17.94
CA GLY A 256 -5.97 1.22 17.66
C GLY A 256 -6.08 2.75 17.81
N THR A 257 -5.07 3.38 18.41
CA THR A 257 -4.97 4.85 18.54
C THR A 257 -4.45 5.51 17.27
N ILE A 258 -3.73 4.77 16.41
CA ILE A 258 -3.29 5.30 15.11
C ILE A 258 -4.52 5.44 14.22
N ARG A 259 -4.80 6.68 13.82
CA ARG A 259 -5.82 7.01 12.83
C ARG A 259 -5.18 7.85 11.74
N ALA A 260 -5.45 7.51 10.48
CA ALA A 260 -5.17 8.43 9.39
C ALA A 260 -6.12 9.62 9.48
N GLU A 261 -5.69 10.67 10.17
CA GLU A 261 -6.33 11.97 10.05
C GLU A 261 -5.75 12.66 8.82
N VAL A 262 -6.41 12.47 7.68
CA VAL A 262 -6.05 13.24 6.48
C VAL A 262 -6.44 14.71 6.72
N PRO A 263 -5.57 15.67 6.38
CA PRO A 263 -5.86 17.09 6.40
C PRO A 263 -7.27 17.47 5.90
N LYS A 264 -8.08 18.11 6.76
CA LYS A 264 -9.42 18.61 6.39
C LYS A 264 -9.33 19.98 5.72
N ASN A 265 -8.72 20.05 4.55
CA ASN A 265 -8.54 21.32 3.84
C ASN A 265 -9.85 21.87 3.22
N PRO A 266 -9.99 23.21 3.13
CA PRO A 266 -11.03 23.86 2.34
C PRO A 266 -11.13 23.30 0.92
N ILE A 267 -12.36 23.26 0.38
CA ILE A 267 -12.62 22.76 -0.98
C ILE A 267 -11.78 23.50 -2.02
N SER A 268 -11.57 24.81 -1.86
CA SER A 268 -10.75 25.62 -2.76
C SER A 268 -9.31 25.13 -2.87
N GLN A 269 -8.68 24.78 -1.74
CA GLN A 269 -7.31 24.25 -1.71
C GLN A 269 -7.24 22.86 -2.35
N ARG A 270 -8.23 22.00 -2.06
CA ARG A 270 -8.33 20.66 -2.66
C ARG A 270 -8.53 20.74 -4.17
N LEU A 271 -9.37 21.66 -4.65
CA LEU A 271 -9.62 21.88 -6.06
C LEU A 271 -8.37 22.45 -6.76
N TRP A 272 -7.66 23.38 -6.12
CA TRP A 272 -6.39 23.89 -6.62
C TRP A 272 -5.34 22.79 -6.78
N ALA A 273 -5.11 21.97 -5.74
CA ALA A 273 -4.18 20.85 -5.81
C ALA A 273 -4.57 19.85 -6.91
N ARG A 274 -5.88 19.57 -7.05
CA ARG A 274 -6.41 18.72 -8.12
C ARG A 274 -6.16 19.31 -9.52
N LEU A 275 -6.35 20.62 -9.68
CA LEU A 275 -6.09 21.32 -10.95
C LEU A 275 -4.62 21.23 -11.33
N GLN A 276 -3.71 21.50 -10.39
CA GLN A 276 -2.26 21.40 -10.62
C GLN A 276 -1.84 19.98 -11.02
N ARG A 277 -2.46 18.95 -10.44
CA ARG A 277 -2.25 17.55 -10.81
C ARG A 277 -2.75 17.25 -12.23
N ILE A 278 -3.94 17.74 -12.61
CA ILE A 278 -4.51 17.55 -13.95
C ILE A 278 -3.62 18.22 -15.02
N LEU A 279 -3.05 19.39 -14.69
CA LEU A 279 -2.11 20.09 -15.56
C LEU A 279 -0.72 19.42 -15.63
N GLY A 280 -0.49 18.35 -14.87
CA GLY A 280 0.79 17.63 -14.82
C GLY A 280 1.92 18.43 -14.14
N ILE A 281 1.57 19.53 -13.46
CA ILE A 281 2.53 20.40 -12.76
C ILE A 281 2.94 19.73 -11.45
N TRP A 282 1.96 19.18 -10.72
CA TRP A 282 2.19 18.49 -9.44
C TRP A 282 1.97 16.99 -9.55
N SER A 283 2.78 16.22 -8.81
CA SER A 283 2.47 14.82 -8.51
C SER A 283 1.37 14.74 -7.46
N GLU A 284 0.84 13.52 -7.24
CA GLU A 284 -0.08 13.28 -6.11
C GLU A 284 0.59 13.54 -4.76
N VAL A 285 1.84 13.09 -4.59
CA VAL A 285 2.63 13.24 -3.37
C VAL A 285 2.86 14.72 -3.06
N TYR A 286 3.23 15.51 -4.07
CA TYR A 286 3.44 16.95 -3.93
C TYR A 286 2.14 17.69 -3.56
N GLY A 287 1.02 17.33 -4.21
CA GLY A 287 -0.29 17.89 -3.87
C GLY A 287 -0.72 17.56 -2.44
N ALA A 288 -0.43 16.35 -1.96
CA ALA A 288 -0.69 15.96 -0.57
C ALA A 288 0.20 16.73 0.42
N ALA A 289 1.48 16.95 0.10
CA ALA A 289 2.38 17.73 0.92
C ALA A 289 1.90 19.18 1.08
N TYR A 290 1.42 19.77 -0.03
CA TYR A 290 0.83 21.10 -0.02
C TYR A 290 -0.38 21.17 0.92
N LEU A 291 -1.30 20.21 0.80
CA LEU A 291 -2.48 20.17 1.65
C LEU A 291 -2.12 19.99 3.13
N ALA A 292 -1.11 19.18 3.45
CA ALA A 292 -0.59 19.00 4.80
C ALA A 292 -0.05 20.31 5.39
N VAL A 293 0.80 21.07 4.67
CA VAL A 293 1.27 22.40 5.13
C VAL A 293 0.10 23.37 5.30
N ARG A 294 -0.85 23.39 4.37
CA ARG A 294 -1.99 24.30 4.50
C ARG A 294 -2.86 23.97 5.71
N ALA A 295 -2.98 22.70 6.07
CA ALA A 295 -3.73 22.27 7.25
C ALA A 295 -2.97 22.56 8.55
N SER A 296 -1.64 22.41 8.58
CA SER A 296 -0.86 22.78 9.77
C SER A 296 -1.00 24.27 10.08
N VAL A 297 -0.86 25.14 9.07
CA VAL A 297 -1.04 26.59 9.19
C VAL A 297 -2.47 26.94 9.64
N GLN A 298 -3.49 26.21 9.19
CA GLN A 298 -4.87 26.46 9.58
C GLN A 298 -5.18 26.07 11.04
N GLN A 299 -4.49 25.05 11.56
CA GLN A 299 -4.66 24.60 12.94
C GLN A 299 -3.79 25.36 13.93
N GLU A 300 -2.77 26.10 13.45
CA GLU A 300 -1.99 27.01 14.26
C GLU A 300 -2.88 28.12 14.85
N GLY A 301 -2.81 28.29 16.17
CA GLY A 301 -3.61 29.27 16.92
C GLY A 301 -4.82 28.69 17.64
N HIS A 302 -5.17 27.42 17.41
CA HIS A 302 -6.15 26.70 18.23
C HIS A 302 -5.44 25.87 19.30
N ARG A 303 -5.70 26.14 20.59
CA ARG A 303 -5.11 25.41 21.75
C ARG A 303 -5.25 23.88 21.67
N THR A 304 -6.29 23.38 21.02
CA THR A 304 -6.54 21.95 20.82
C THR A 304 -5.91 21.38 19.55
N GLY A 305 -5.31 22.22 18.70
CA GLY A 305 -4.81 21.88 17.38
C GLY A 305 -3.28 21.80 17.26
N GLU A 306 -2.52 22.13 18.31
CA GLU A 306 -1.04 22.19 18.24
C GLU A 306 -0.41 20.84 17.87
N ARG A 307 -0.87 19.73 18.46
CA ARG A 307 -0.36 18.39 18.17
C ARG A 307 -0.68 17.94 16.74
N ALA A 308 -1.89 18.24 16.26
CA ALA A 308 -2.31 17.90 14.90
C ALA A 308 -1.57 18.77 13.86
N SER A 309 -1.34 20.04 14.19
CA SER A 309 -0.53 20.95 13.37
C SER A 309 0.91 20.46 13.23
N ALA A 310 1.56 20.03 14.32
CA ALA A 310 2.89 19.43 14.27
C ALA A 310 2.92 18.15 13.43
N ALA A 311 1.96 17.24 13.61
CA ALA A 311 1.86 16.02 12.82
C ALA A 311 1.70 16.31 11.31
N PHE A 312 0.95 17.35 10.94
CA PHE A 312 0.81 17.76 9.55
C PHE A 312 2.07 18.39 8.97
N ARG A 313 2.89 19.11 9.76
CA ARG A 313 4.19 19.61 9.30
C ARG A 313 5.17 18.47 9.08
N ASP A 314 5.24 17.52 10.00
CA ASP A 314 6.09 16.33 9.85
C ASP A 314 5.67 15.50 8.63
N TYR A 315 4.37 15.31 8.43
CA TYR A 315 3.83 14.62 7.26
C TYR A 315 4.12 15.37 5.95
N ALA A 316 3.97 16.70 5.93
CA ALA A 316 4.34 17.50 4.77
C ALA A 316 5.81 17.36 4.41
N LEU A 317 6.70 17.43 5.41
CA LEU A 317 8.13 17.29 5.22
C LEU A 317 8.50 15.89 4.71
N PHE A 318 7.87 14.85 5.25
CA PHE A 318 8.02 13.48 4.78
C PHE A 318 7.66 13.35 3.29
N LEU A 319 6.48 13.83 2.89
CA LEU A 319 6.02 13.78 1.50
C LEU A 319 6.91 14.59 0.54
N LEU A 320 7.42 15.73 0.99
CA LEU A 320 8.35 16.54 0.20
C LEU A 320 9.69 15.82 -0.05
N ARG A 321 10.23 15.12 0.97
CA ARG A 321 11.41 14.26 0.82
C ARG A 321 11.15 13.14 -0.18
N GLU A 322 10.02 12.45 -0.05
CA GLU A 322 9.58 11.41 -0.99
C GLU A 322 9.49 11.93 -2.43
N GLU A 323 8.87 13.09 -2.66
CA GLU A 323 8.78 13.67 -4.01
C GLU A 323 10.15 14.03 -4.58
N ARG A 324 11.03 14.65 -3.76
CA ARG A 324 12.40 15.00 -4.18
C ARG A 324 13.18 13.74 -4.57
N ASP A 325 13.14 12.72 -3.73
CA ASP A 325 13.90 11.49 -3.95
C ASP A 325 13.34 10.69 -5.12
N ASN A 326 12.01 10.67 -5.30
CA ASN A 326 11.36 10.11 -6.49
C ASN A 326 11.77 10.86 -7.76
N CYS A 327 11.86 12.19 -7.73
CA CYS A 327 12.36 12.96 -8.86
C CYS A 327 13.81 12.62 -9.20
N ALA A 328 14.68 12.52 -8.18
CA ALA A 328 16.08 12.15 -8.36
C ALA A 328 16.25 10.73 -8.93
N ARG A 329 15.54 9.74 -8.38
CA ARG A 329 15.52 8.35 -8.89
C ARG A 329 15.03 8.28 -10.34
N ASN A 330 13.91 8.93 -10.65
CA ASN A 330 13.37 8.95 -12.01
C ASN A 330 14.33 9.62 -13.02
N PHE A 331 15.14 10.58 -12.58
CA PHE A 331 16.16 11.17 -13.42
C PHE A 331 17.33 10.22 -13.64
N ALA A 332 17.82 9.57 -12.58
CA ALA A 332 18.87 8.55 -12.66
C ALA A 332 18.48 7.38 -13.59
N ASP A 333 17.20 6.98 -13.55
CA ASP A 333 16.62 5.93 -14.41
C ASP A 333 16.33 6.41 -15.84
N GLY A 334 16.58 7.68 -16.18
CA GLY A 334 16.28 8.26 -17.50
C GLY A 334 14.77 8.46 -17.79
N LYS A 335 13.90 8.27 -16.80
CA LYS A 335 12.43 8.43 -16.93
C LYS A 335 12.01 9.90 -17.06
N ILE A 336 12.81 10.84 -16.53
CA ILE A 336 12.60 12.27 -16.73
C ILE A 336 13.87 12.95 -17.23
N LYS A 337 13.69 14.01 -18.04
CA LYS A 337 14.79 14.82 -18.54
C LYS A 337 15.28 15.80 -17.46
N SER A 338 16.56 16.19 -17.55
CA SER A 338 17.19 17.11 -16.60
C SER A 338 16.43 18.45 -16.46
N HIS A 339 15.91 19.03 -17.55
CA HIS A 339 15.10 20.25 -17.48
C HIS A 339 13.79 20.07 -16.69
N ARG A 340 13.19 18.87 -16.71
CA ARG A 340 11.98 18.57 -15.92
C ARG A 340 12.33 18.45 -14.44
N LEU A 341 13.45 17.81 -14.12
CA LEU A 341 13.97 17.74 -12.76
C LEU A 341 14.28 19.14 -12.23
N GLU A 342 15.00 19.96 -13.01
CA GLU A 342 15.33 21.34 -12.67
C GLU A 342 14.06 22.17 -12.36
N ASN A 343 13.05 22.08 -13.23
CA ASN A 343 11.78 22.79 -13.03
C ASN A 343 11.07 22.36 -11.75
N ARG A 344 11.04 21.05 -11.44
CA ARG A 344 10.40 20.55 -10.21
C ARG A 344 11.11 21.01 -8.95
N LEU A 345 12.44 20.90 -8.91
CA LEU A 345 13.25 21.34 -7.77
C LEU A 345 13.19 22.87 -7.60
N SER A 346 13.21 23.62 -8.71
CA SER A 346 13.04 25.08 -8.67
C SER A 346 11.66 25.46 -8.14
N HIS A 347 10.61 24.73 -8.55
CA HIS A 347 9.25 24.95 -8.06
C HIS A 347 9.13 24.63 -6.56
N MET A 348 9.77 23.57 -6.05
CA MET A 348 9.89 23.33 -4.60
C MET A 348 10.55 24.50 -3.87
N LEU A 349 11.67 25.00 -4.41
CA LEU A 349 12.48 26.03 -3.76
C LEU A 349 11.95 27.46 -3.93
N GLN A 350 11.06 27.72 -4.88
CA GLN A 350 10.60 29.09 -5.20
C GLN A 350 9.08 29.23 -5.15
N GLY A 351 8.35 28.12 -5.17
CA GLY A 351 6.90 28.06 -5.12
C GLY A 351 6.34 28.83 -3.93
N ARG A 352 5.38 29.72 -4.21
CA ARG A 352 4.75 30.57 -3.19
C ARG A 352 3.99 29.72 -2.16
N GLU A 353 3.60 28.52 -2.53
CA GLU A 353 2.90 27.56 -1.68
C GLU A 353 3.74 27.03 -0.51
N TRP A 354 5.07 27.19 -0.56
CA TRP A 354 5.99 26.80 0.51
C TRP A 354 6.55 28.00 1.27
N ARG A 355 5.95 29.18 1.13
CA ARG A 355 6.51 30.40 1.74
C ARG A 355 6.57 30.25 3.25
N GLU A 356 5.53 29.74 3.89
CA GLU A 356 5.44 29.58 5.33
C GLU A 356 6.57 28.68 5.87
N VAL A 357 6.72 27.46 5.33
CA VAL A 357 7.75 26.48 5.75
C VAL A 357 9.17 26.81 5.27
N ARG A 358 9.37 27.97 4.65
CA ARG A 358 10.69 28.52 4.27
C ARG A 358 11.00 29.84 4.95
N ASP A 359 10.03 30.43 5.62
CA ASP A 359 10.18 31.71 6.30
C ASP A 359 10.81 31.46 7.67
N PRO A 360 12.04 31.94 7.91
CA PRO A 360 12.70 31.75 9.20
C PRO A 360 11.89 32.34 10.35
N GLU A 361 11.18 33.47 10.15
CA GLU A 361 10.36 34.06 11.20
C GLU A 361 9.20 33.15 11.60
N TRP A 362 8.63 32.45 10.62
CA TRP A 362 7.56 31.48 10.86
C TRP A 362 8.08 30.22 11.54
N LEU A 363 9.25 29.72 11.13
CA LEU A 363 9.89 28.53 11.69
C LEU A 363 10.41 28.74 13.13
N ASN A 364 10.86 29.95 13.47
CA ASN A 364 11.35 30.31 14.81
C ASN A 364 10.32 30.10 15.94
N ARG A 365 9.06 29.81 15.61
CA ARG A 365 7.98 29.52 16.56
C ARG A 365 7.96 28.05 17.01
N PHE A 366 8.76 27.18 16.40
CA PHE A 366 8.78 25.73 16.65
C PHE A 366 10.08 25.27 17.32
N PRO A 367 10.14 24.05 17.88
CA PRO A 367 11.37 23.50 18.46
C PRO A 367 12.53 23.51 17.46
N GLN A 368 13.76 23.72 17.94
CA GLN A 368 14.96 23.80 17.11
C GLN A 368 15.12 22.57 16.21
N GLU A 369 14.83 21.37 16.73
CA GLU A 369 14.88 20.13 15.96
C GLU A 369 13.94 20.14 14.75
N GLU A 370 12.77 20.78 14.85
CA GLU A 370 11.86 20.92 13.71
C GLU A 370 12.44 21.89 12.66
N GLN A 371 13.01 23.01 13.10
CA GLN A 371 13.65 23.99 12.22
C GLN A 371 14.81 23.34 11.45
N ASP A 372 15.69 22.63 12.15
CA ASP A 372 16.85 21.94 11.57
C ASP A 372 16.43 20.91 10.51
N ARG A 373 15.30 20.22 10.71
CA ARG A 373 14.77 19.23 9.75
C ARG A 373 14.27 19.89 8.46
N TRP A 374 13.64 21.07 8.54
CA TRP A 374 13.21 21.86 7.38
C TRP A 374 14.41 22.47 6.65
N ASP A 375 15.33 23.10 7.38
CA ASP A 375 16.53 23.71 6.81
C ASP A 375 17.39 22.68 6.08
N ARG A 376 17.57 21.49 6.67
CA ARG A 376 18.25 20.37 6.02
C ARG A 376 17.58 20.00 4.70
N PHE A 377 16.26 19.85 4.68
CA PHE A 377 15.53 19.49 3.47
C PHE A 377 15.71 20.54 2.36
N TRP A 378 15.59 21.82 2.69
CA TRP A 378 15.78 22.90 1.71
C TRP A 378 17.22 22.99 1.21
N GLY A 379 18.20 22.81 2.10
CA GLY A 379 19.61 22.75 1.76
C GLY A 379 19.93 21.60 0.80
N GLU A 380 19.50 20.39 1.11
CA GLU A 380 19.68 19.20 0.25
C GLU A 380 19.01 19.38 -1.13
N THR A 381 17.80 19.95 -1.16
CA THR A 381 17.07 20.22 -2.41
C THR A 381 17.80 21.26 -3.27
N LYS A 382 18.38 22.29 -2.65
CA LYS A 382 19.20 23.31 -3.33
C LYS A 382 20.48 22.69 -3.89
N THR A 383 21.20 21.91 -3.11
CA THR A 383 22.41 21.20 -3.56
C THR A 383 22.11 20.27 -4.73
N LEU A 384 20.98 19.56 -4.71
CA LEU A 384 20.57 18.72 -5.83
C LEU A 384 20.28 19.55 -7.09
N LEU A 385 19.59 20.68 -6.96
CA LEU A 385 19.33 21.59 -8.09
C LEU A 385 20.62 22.14 -8.70
N GLU A 386 21.58 22.55 -7.86
CA GLU A 386 22.89 23.04 -8.30
C GLU A 386 23.64 21.98 -9.11
N ARG A 387 23.71 20.73 -8.61
CA ARG A 387 24.31 19.60 -9.34
C ARG A 387 23.66 19.35 -10.70
N VAL A 388 22.33 19.46 -10.78
CA VAL A 388 21.59 19.29 -12.04
C VAL A 388 21.94 20.38 -13.05
N ARG A 389 22.08 21.62 -12.59
CA ARG A 389 22.47 22.77 -13.44
C ARG A 389 23.93 22.66 -13.92
N GLU A 390 24.83 22.28 -13.03
CA GLU A 390 26.23 22.02 -13.37
C GLU A 390 26.35 20.93 -14.44
N ALA A 391 25.62 19.81 -14.29
CA ALA A 391 25.60 18.74 -15.27
C ALA A 391 25.04 19.16 -16.64
N GLN A 392 24.30 20.26 -16.72
CA GLN A 392 23.78 20.85 -17.97
C GLN A 392 24.73 21.90 -18.58
N GLY A 393 25.90 22.15 -17.98
CA GLY A 393 26.80 23.23 -18.41
C GLY A 393 26.26 24.63 -18.12
N ARG A 394 25.29 24.74 -17.20
CA ARG A 394 24.74 26.01 -16.71
C ARG A 394 25.36 26.30 -15.34
N THR A 395 26.62 26.73 -15.31
CA THR A 395 27.17 27.40 -14.12
C THR A 395 26.44 28.72 -13.91
N THR A 396 26.02 28.97 -12.68
CA THR A 396 25.36 30.20 -12.20
C THR A 396 26.15 31.46 -12.50
#